data_AF-A0A852ZW14-F1
#
_entry.id   AF-A0A852ZW14-F1
#
_cell.length_a   1.000
_cell.length_b   1.000
_cell.length_c   1.000
_cell.angle_alpha   90.00
_cell.angle_beta   90.00
_cell.angle_gamma   90.00
#
_symmetry.space_group_name_H-M   'P 1'
#
loop_
_entity.id
_entity.type
_entity.pdbx_description
1 polymer ?
#
loop_
_entity_poly.entity_id
_entity_poly.type
_entity_poly.pdbx_seq_one_letter_code
_entity_poly.pdbx_strand_id
1 'polypeptide(L)'
;MPTDVGSSRVEAFVEEVSRRLESEGVDFQVEVRAVSLGPGLMDVFVELATDAGLVVMCAEHSETARIVTDTWEYDVPWHELAERVHDLLLDRP
;
A
#
# COMPACT_ATOMS: atom_id res chain seq x y z
N MET A 1 -24.47 -17.20 -6.00
CA MET A 1 -24.23 -15.92 -6.68
C MET A 1 -22.74 -15.67 -6.59
N PRO A 2 -21.96 -15.73 -7.69
CA PRO A 2 -20.60 -15.22 -7.62
C PRO A 2 -20.73 -13.70 -7.56
N THR A 3 -20.39 -13.09 -6.42
CA THR A 3 -20.10 -11.66 -6.41
C THR A 3 -18.85 -11.49 -7.26
N ASP A 4 -19.07 -11.02 -8.47
CA ASP A 4 -18.05 -10.54 -9.40
C ASP A 4 -17.40 -9.31 -8.73
N VAL A 5 -16.48 -9.57 -7.81
CA VAL A 5 -15.63 -8.55 -7.20
C VAL A 5 -14.59 -8.26 -8.26
N GLY A 6 -14.86 -7.27 -9.11
CA GLY A 6 -13.80 -6.64 -9.87
C GLY A 6 -12.69 -6.28 -8.89
N SER A 7 -11.52 -6.88 -9.07
CA SER A 7 -10.32 -6.74 -8.24
C SER A 7 -10.22 -5.31 -7.69
N SER A 8 -10.30 -5.15 -6.36
CA SER A 8 -10.19 -3.83 -5.77
C SER A 8 -8.81 -3.27 -6.06
N ARG A 9 -8.71 -1.95 -6.24
CA ARG A 9 -7.41 -1.28 -6.47
C ARG A 9 -6.38 -1.64 -5.38
N VAL A 10 -6.87 -1.83 -4.16
CA VAL A 10 -6.11 -2.28 -3.00
C VAL A 10 -5.58 -3.70 -3.19
N GLU A 11 -6.41 -4.65 -3.61
CA GLU A 11 -5.97 -6.04 -3.86
C GLU A 11 -4.86 -6.08 -4.92
N ALA A 12 -5.06 -5.39 -6.05
CA ALA A 12 -4.05 -5.33 -7.11
C ALA A 12 -2.73 -4.70 -6.62
N PHE A 13 -2.81 -3.67 -5.77
CA PHE A 13 -1.63 -3.06 -5.16
C PHE A 13 -0.92 -3.99 -4.18
N VAL A 14 -1.66 -4.62 -3.27
CA VAL A 14 -1.10 -5.54 -2.27
C VAL A 14 -0.45 -6.73 -2.97
N GLU A 15 -1.10 -7.32 -3.98
CA GLU A 15 -0.54 -8.43 -4.75
C GLU A 15 0.75 -8.02 -5.47
N GLU A 16 0.75 -6.88 -6.16
CA GLU A 16 1.92 -6.41 -6.91
C GLU A 16 3.11 -6.10 -5.99
N VAL A 17 2.88 -5.40 -4.89
CA VAL A 17 3.97 -5.02 -3.97
C VAL A 17 4.48 -6.23 -3.19
N SER A 18 3.60 -7.12 -2.72
CA SER A 18 4.00 -8.35 -2.04
C SER A 18 4.90 -9.20 -2.94
N ARG A 19 4.50 -9.39 -4.21
CA ARG A 19 5.28 -10.14 -5.19
C ARG A 19 6.68 -9.56 -5.41
N ARG A 20 6.82 -8.23 -5.42
CA ARG A 20 8.14 -7.55 -5.56
C ARG A 20 8.99 -7.73 -4.30
N LEU A 21 8.43 -7.47 -3.13
CA LEU A 21 9.12 -7.62 -1.85
C LEU A 21 9.65 -9.04 -1.63
N GLU A 22 8.81 -10.05 -1.94
CA GLU A 22 9.22 -11.46 -1.90
C GLU A 22 10.38 -11.75 -2.85
N SER A 23 10.37 -11.17 -4.07
CA SER A 23 11.44 -11.36 -5.05
C SER A 23 12.78 -10.71 -4.64
N GLU A 24 12.71 -9.66 -3.83
CA GLU A 24 13.87 -8.93 -3.29
C GLU A 24 14.33 -9.50 -1.93
N GLY A 25 13.60 -10.46 -1.36
CA GLY A 25 13.91 -11.04 -0.05
C GLY A 25 13.71 -10.06 1.11
N VAL A 26 12.81 -9.10 0.96
CA VAL A 26 12.47 -8.12 1.99
C VAL A 26 11.33 -8.66 2.83
N ASP A 27 11.51 -8.71 4.15
CA ASP A 27 10.44 -9.09 5.07
C ASP A 27 9.44 -7.95 5.21
N PHE A 28 8.15 -8.28 5.16
CA PHE A 28 7.07 -7.29 5.23
C PHE A 28 5.83 -7.84 5.94
N GLN A 29 5.01 -6.91 6.43
CA GLN A 29 3.69 -7.16 6.99
C GLN A 29 2.68 -6.27 6.27
N VAL A 30 1.54 -6.84 5.87
CA VAL A 30 0.41 -6.09 5.32
C VAL A 30 -0.80 -6.24 6.24
N GLU A 31 -1.39 -5.12 6.63
CA GLU A 31 -2.66 -5.05 7.33
C GLU A 31 -3.69 -4.36 6.43
N VAL A 32 -4.82 -5.01 6.19
CA VAL A 32 -5.95 -4.45 5.44
C VAL A 32 -7.14 -4.34 6.38
N ARG A 33 -7.69 -3.14 6.54
CA ARG A 33 -8.81 -2.86 7.44
C ARG A 33 -9.87 -2.00 6.76
N ALA A 34 -11.13 -2.37 6.94
CA ALA A 34 -12.24 -1.52 6.54
C ALA A 34 -12.40 -0.36 7.56
N VAL A 35 -12.45 0.86 7.07
CA VAL A 35 -12.56 2.08 7.88
C VAL A 35 -13.88 2.78 7.53
N SER A 36 -14.63 3.17 8.56
CA SER A 36 -15.83 3.99 8.39
C SER A 36 -15.45 5.45 8.17
N LEU A 37 -15.83 6.01 7.02
CA LEU A 37 -15.70 7.45 6.73
C LEU A 37 -16.94 8.25 7.17
N GLY A 38 -18.00 7.57 7.59
CA GLY A 38 -19.26 8.19 7.99
C GLY A 38 -20.46 7.25 7.77
N PRO A 39 -21.68 7.74 7.99
CA PRO A 39 -22.88 6.93 7.84
C PRO A 39 -23.02 6.35 6.43
N GLY A 40 -22.88 5.03 6.30
CA GLY A 40 -23.01 4.31 5.02
C GLY A 40 -21.81 4.42 4.08
N LEU A 41 -20.72 5.06 4.49
CA LEU A 41 -19.49 5.19 3.69
C LEU A 41 -18.36 4.40 4.36
N MET A 42 -17.92 3.34 3.69
CA MET A 42 -16.77 2.53 4.10
C MET A 42 -15.65 2.74 3.09
N ASP A 43 -14.42 2.70 3.58
CA ASP A 43 -13.22 2.70 2.77
C ASP A 43 -12.31 1.55 3.21
N VAL A 44 -11.37 1.16 2.36
CA VAL A 44 -10.39 0.13 2.68
C VAL A 44 -9.06 0.81 2.91
N PHE A 45 -8.52 0.67 4.12
CA PHE A 45 -7.20 1.15 4.49
C PHE A 45 -6.19 0.01 4.48
N VAL A 46 -5.03 0.28 3.91
CA VAL A 46 -3.88 -0.64 3.85
C VAL A 46 -2.71 -0.02 4.60
N GLU A 47 -2.12 -0.81 5.48
CA GLU A 47 -0.82 -0.54 6.09
C GLU A 47 0.16 -1.61 5.63
N LEU A 48 1.24 -1.21 4.94
CA LEU A 48 2.33 -2.11 4.59
C LEU A 48 3.58 -1.61 5.31
N ALA A 49 4.18 -2.46 6.13
CA ALA A 49 5.42 -2.18 6.83
C ALA A 49 6.50 -3.17 6.41
N THR A 50 7.72 -2.69 6.16
CA THR A 50 8.88 -3.54 5.85
C THR A 50 9.90 -3.49 6.98
N ASP A 51 10.75 -4.51 7.06
CA ASP A 51 11.91 -4.53 7.97
C ASP A 51 12.95 -3.43 7.66
N ALA A 52 12.81 -2.77 6.51
CA ALA A 52 13.66 -1.71 6.02
C ALA A 52 13.25 -0.29 6.48
N GLY A 53 12.28 -0.19 7.39
CA GLY A 53 11.81 1.10 7.90
C GLY A 53 10.89 1.86 6.93
N LEU A 54 10.26 1.16 5.96
CA LEU A 54 9.28 1.73 5.05
C LEU A 54 7.87 1.35 5.49
N VAL A 55 7.00 2.34 5.69
CA VAL A 55 5.57 2.18 5.97
C VAL A 55 4.75 2.87 4.90
N VAL A 56 3.82 2.15 4.28
CA VAL A 56 2.87 2.67 3.28
C VAL A 56 1.47 2.63 3.86
N MET A 57 0.78 3.76 3.78
CA MET A 57 -0.60 3.94 4.24
C MET A 57 -1.44 4.41 3.06
N CYS A 58 -2.38 3.59 2.59
CA CYS A 58 -3.25 3.99 1.48
C CYS A 58 -4.71 3.61 1.73
N ALA A 59 -5.62 4.37 1.12
CA ALA A 59 -7.05 4.11 1.20
C ALA A 59 -7.64 4.00 -0.22
N GLU A 60 -8.54 3.05 -0.45
CA GLU A 60 -9.07 2.71 -1.78
C GLU A 60 -9.62 3.92 -2.53
N HIS A 61 -10.36 4.79 -1.84
CA HIS A 61 -11.00 5.96 -2.42
C HIS A 61 -10.14 7.24 -2.36
N SER A 62 -8.91 7.15 -1.85
CA SER A 62 -7.98 8.27 -1.85
C SER A 62 -7.32 8.45 -3.22
N GLU A 63 -6.97 9.70 -3.57
CA GLU A 63 -6.15 10.01 -4.75
C GLU A 63 -4.66 9.87 -4.48
N THR A 64 -4.27 9.94 -3.20
CA THR A 64 -2.90 9.82 -2.73
C THR A 64 -2.77 8.73 -1.69
N ALA A 65 -1.59 8.14 -1.61
CA ALA A 65 -1.14 7.30 -0.52
C ALA A 65 -0.02 8.02 0.22
N ARG A 66 0.21 7.63 1.46
CA ARG A 66 1.29 8.17 2.28
C ARG A 66 2.38 7.13 2.43
N ILE A 67 3.62 7.54 2.26
CA ILE A 67 4.79 6.72 2.57
C ILE A 67 5.59 7.42 3.65
N VAL A 68 5.96 6.64 4.67
CA VAL A 68 6.80 7.05 5.78
C VAL A 68 8.07 6.22 5.75
N THR A 69 9.22 6.88 5.86
CA THR A 69 10.53 6.26 6.08
C THR A 69 11.10 6.74 7.40
N ASP A 70 12.24 6.20 7.81
CA ASP A 70 12.97 6.66 9.00
C ASP A 70 13.32 8.16 8.99
N THR A 71 13.35 8.78 7.80
CA THR A 71 13.84 10.16 7.60
C THR A 71 12.80 11.10 7.00
N TRP A 72 11.83 10.60 6.25
CA TRP A 72 10.92 11.42 5.46
C TRP A 72 9.50 10.87 5.44
N GLU A 73 8.52 11.77 5.34
CA GLU A 73 7.12 11.44 5.07
C GLU A 73 6.70 12.19 3.80
N TYR A 74 6.02 11.50 2.89
CA TYR A 74 5.55 12.08 1.63
C TYR A 74 4.24 11.45 1.19
N ASP A 75 3.37 12.29 0.62
CA ASP A 75 2.17 11.87 -0.08
C ASP A 75 2.52 11.58 -1.55
N VAL A 76 2.10 10.43 -2.05
CA VAL A 76 2.39 9.90 -3.37
C VAL A 76 1.10 9.70 -4.13
N PRO A 77 0.99 10.19 -5.38
CA PRO A 77 -0.13 9.86 -6.24
C PRO A 77 -0.27 8.36 -6.38
N TRP A 78 -1.49 7.90 -6.30
CA TRP A 78 -1.78 6.49 -6.08
C TRP A 78 -1.52 5.65 -7.36
N HIS A 79 -1.35 6.31 -8.51
CA HIS A 79 -0.87 5.67 -9.75
C HIS A 79 0.66 5.51 -9.82
N GLU A 80 1.41 6.23 -8.99
CA GLU A 80 2.88 6.15 -8.87
C GLU A 80 3.32 5.30 -7.67
N LEU A 81 2.38 4.92 -6.79
CA LEU A 81 2.67 4.32 -5.49
C LEU A 81 3.56 3.07 -5.57
N ALA A 82 3.25 2.12 -6.45
CA ALA A 82 4.00 0.87 -6.57
C ALA A 82 5.42 1.08 -7.10
N GLU A 83 5.60 2.00 -8.05
CA GLU A 83 6.91 2.39 -8.56
C GLU A 83 7.72 3.09 -7.47
N ARG A 84 7.11 4.05 -6.76
CA ARG A 84 7.77 4.78 -5.68
C ARG A 84 8.23 3.86 -4.56
N VAL A 85 7.38 2.93 -4.11
CA VAL A 85 7.75 1.94 -3.08
C VAL A 85 8.96 1.12 -3.53
N HIS A 86 8.99 0.68 -4.79
CA HIS A 86 10.11 -0.06 -5.33
C HIS A 86 11.40 0.75 -5.37
N ASP A 87 11.37 1.99 -5.88
CA ASP A 87 12.56 2.85 -5.93
C ASP A 87 13.18 3.04 -4.53
N LEU A 88 12.34 3.26 -3.52
CA LEU A 88 12.77 3.45 -2.14
C LEU A 88 13.37 2.20 -1.50
N LEU A 89 12.92 1.02 -1.92
CA LEU A 89 13.47 -0.26 -1.46
C LEU A 89 14.81 -0.56 -2.11
N LEU A 90 15.04 -0.09 -3.34
CA LEU A 90 16.27 -0.26 -4.09
C LEU A 90 17.34 0.80 -3.79
N ASP A 91 16.96 2.05 -3.46
CA ASP A 91 17.88 3.16 -3.15
C ASP A 91 18.55 3.03 -1.75
N ARG A 92 18.59 1.81 -1.19
CA ARG A 92 19.32 1.56 0.06
C ARG A 92 20.82 1.86 -0.13
N PRO A 93 21.47 2.58 0.80
CA PRO A 93 22.92 2.72 0.81
C PRO A 93 23.66 1.40 1.06
#